data_AF-A0A5C6V0I9-F1
#
_entry.id   AF-A0A5C6V0I9-F1
#
_cell.length_a   1.000
_cell.length_b   1.000
_cell.length_c   1.000
_cell.angle_alpha   90.00
_cell.angle_beta   90.00
_cell.angle_gamma   90.00
#
_symmetry.space_group_name_H-M   'P 1'
#
loop_
_entity.id
_entity.type
_entity.pdbx_description
1 polymer ?
#
loop_
_entity_poly.entity_id
_entity_poly.type
_entity_poly.pdbx_seq_one_letter_code
_entity_poly.pdbx_strand_id
1 'polypeptide(L)'
;MDEKLLSRLRNHLIRLRNAGELRDAGIGNKTNFEVNMEIRSDQIKWINQLECNALEQQFFDAVQDFSNYLNRTCFTGIKNWEFHYANYRKGSFFKRHFDRFKNDNGRKFSIVCYLNKKWVLGNGGELVLHLDKEVVVEPKFGTVVVFNSALVEHEVKIAHKNRISITGWLK
;
A
#
# COMPACT_ATOMS: atom_id res chain seq x y z
N MET A 1 8.82 12.40 -3.02
CA MET A 1 9.93 11.59 -2.48
C MET A 1 10.99 11.47 -3.54
N ASP A 2 12.27 11.62 -3.18
CA ASP A 2 13.36 11.49 -4.15
C ASP A 2 13.63 10.03 -4.55
N GLU A 3 14.34 9.84 -5.68
CA GLU A 3 14.63 8.52 -6.23
C GLU A 3 15.55 7.67 -5.33
N LYS A 4 16.43 8.33 -4.54
CA LYS A 4 17.40 7.68 -3.66
C LYS A 4 16.69 7.02 -2.49
N LEU A 5 15.75 7.72 -1.84
CA LEU A 5 14.89 7.21 -0.79
C LEU A 5 14.09 5.99 -1.30
N LEU A 6 13.41 6.13 -2.44
CA LEU A 6 12.62 5.04 -3.03
C LEU A 6 13.49 3.82 -3.37
N SER A 7 14.71 4.03 -3.86
CA SER A 7 15.63 2.94 -4.17
C SER A 7 16.11 2.22 -2.90
N ARG A 8 16.36 2.96 -1.82
CA ARG A 8 16.72 2.39 -0.51
C ARG A 8 15.56 1.61 0.10
N LEU A 9 14.34 2.14 0.05
CA LEU A 9 13.11 1.46 0.50
C LEU A 9 12.88 0.15 -0.27
N ARG A 10 13.04 0.18 -1.60
CA ARG A 10 12.98 -1.01 -2.46
C ARG A 10 13.98 -2.07 -1.98
N ASN A 11 15.24 -1.69 -1.78
CA ASN A 11 16.29 -2.64 -1.36
C ASN A 11 16.06 -3.15 0.06
N HIS A 12 15.50 -2.34 0.95
CA HIS A 12 15.12 -2.78 2.28
C HIS A 12 14.00 -3.83 2.23
N LEU A 13 12.92 -3.59 1.47
CA LEU A 13 11.85 -4.59 1.30
C LEU A 13 12.35 -5.89 0.66
N ILE A 14 13.24 -5.83 -0.33
CA ILE A 14 13.85 -7.03 -0.91
C ILE A 14 14.62 -7.83 0.15
N ARG A 15 15.36 -7.15 1.06
CA ARG A 15 16.05 -7.82 2.17
C ARG A 15 15.08 -8.48 3.15
N LEU A 16 14.05 -7.76 3.58
CA LEU A 16 12.99 -8.29 4.46
C LEU A 16 12.34 -9.55 3.86
N ARG A 17 12.03 -9.51 2.57
CA ARG A 17 11.48 -10.66 1.84
C ARG A 17 12.45 -11.84 1.83
N ASN A 18 13.71 -11.62 1.48
CA ASN A 18 14.71 -12.68 1.40
C ASN A 18 15.03 -13.28 2.78
N ALA A 19 14.88 -12.50 3.85
CA ALA A 19 15.01 -12.96 5.24
C ALA A 19 13.75 -13.67 5.78
N GLY A 20 12.67 -13.77 5.00
CA GLY A 20 11.43 -14.43 5.44
C GLY A 20 10.63 -13.62 6.48
N GLU A 21 10.85 -12.31 6.57
CA GLU A 21 10.21 -11.45 7.57
C GLU A 21 8.82 -10.96 7.17
N LEU A 22 8.36 -11.25 5.95
CA LEU A 22 7.01 -10.95 5.50
C LEU A 22 6.06 -12.09 5.92
N ARG A 23 4.84 -11.74 6.31
CA ARG A 23 3.78 -12.68 6.68
C ARG A 23 2.62 -12.59 5.70
N ASP A 24 1.91 -13.69 5.47
CA ASP A 24 0.74 -13.68 4.61
C ASP A 24 -0.31 -12.72 5.17
N ALA A 25 -0.86 -11.88 4.30
CA ALA A 25 -1.79 -10.85 4.72
C ALA A 25 -3.18 -11.43 5.01
N GLY A 26 -3.78 -10.99 6.11
CA GLY A 26 -5.17 -11.33 6.43
C GLY A 26 -6.16 -10.26 6.03
N ILE A 27 -7.44 -10.62 6.18
CA ILE A 27 -8.61 -9.77 6.05
C ILE A 27 -9.31 -9.64 7.40
N GLY A 28 -10.09 -8.58 7.55
CA GLY A 28 -10.89 -8.31 8.75
C GLY A 28 -10.19 -7.41 9.78
N ASN A 29 -10.89 -7.19 10.89
CA ASN A 29 -10.45 -6.32 11.98
C ASN A 29 -9.76 -7.13 13.09
N LYS A 30 -9.33 -6.48 14.18
CA LYS A 30 -8.63 -7.12 15.30
C LYS A 30 -9.38 -8.31 15.92
N THR A 31 -10.71 -8.36 15.82
CA THR A 31 -11.53 -9.43 16.42
C THR A 31 -11.82 -10.58 15.46
N ASN A 32 -11.85 -10.32 14.15
CA ASN A 32 -12.15 -11.29 13.09
C ASN A 32 -11.04 -11.29 12.03
N PHE A 33 -9.81 -11.60 12.43
CA PHE A 33 -8.68 -11.71 11.51
C PHE A 33 -8.63 -13.11 10.89
N GLU A 34 -8.66 -13.19 9.56
CA GLU A 34 -8.55 -14.45 8.82
C GLU A 34 -7.53 -14.31 7.68
N VAL A 35 -6.67 -15.31 7.49
CA VAL A 35 -5.83 -15.40 6.30
C VAL A 35 -6.60 -16.19 5.24
N ASN A 36 -7.11 -15.49 4.24
CA ASN A 36 -7.85 -16.08 3.13
C ASN A 36 -7.15 -15.82 1.80
N MET A 37 -6.39 -16.81 1.35
CA MET A 37 -5.57 -16.75 0.13
C MET A 37 -6.40 -16.67 -1.15
N GLU A 38 -7.70 -17.00 -1.09
CA GLU A 38 -8.63 -16.84 -2.21
C GLU A 38 -9.09 -15.39 -2.37
N ILE A 39 -8.91 -14.53 -1.36
CA ILE A 39 -9.28 -13.11 -1.39
C ILE A 39 -8.06 -12.24 -1.66
N ARG A 40 -6.98 -12.46 -0.92
CA ARG A 40 -5.69 -11.78 -1.12
C ARG A 40 -4.56 -12.74 -0.84
N SER A 41 -3.51 -12.66 -1.65
CA SER A 41 -2.38 -13.61 -1.61
C SER A 41 -1.03 -12.89 -1.56
N ASP A 42 -1.01 -11.66 -1.05
CA ASP A 42 0.20 -10.90 -0.80
C ASP A 42 0.76 -11.14 0.61
N GLN A 43 2.05 -10.83 0.75
CA GLN A 43 2.73 -10.86 2.04
C GLN A 43 3.05 -9.45 2.48
N ILE A 44 2.85 -9.16 3.77
CA ILE A 44 3.04 -7.85 4.34
C ILE A 44 4.01 -7.87 5.53
N LYS A 45 4.60 -6.71 5.81
CA LYS A 45 5.24 -6.40 7.09
C LYS A 45 4.88 -4.98 7.49
N TRP A 46 4.16 -4.86 8.60
CA TRP A 46 3.81 -3.56 9.18
C TRP A 46 5.06 -2.79 9.57
N ILE A 47 5.03 -1.49 9.32
CA ILE A 47 6.10 -0.56 9.72
C ILE A 47 5.68 0.02 11.08
N ASN A 48 6.36 -0.41 12.13
CA ASN A 48 6.11 0.10 13.48
C ASN A 48 6.69 1.51 13.58
N GLN A 49 5.86 2.53 13.76
CA GLN A 49 6.31 3.92 13.89
C GLN A 49 7.26 4.15 15.08
N LEU A 50 7.06 3.40 16.17
CA LEU A 50 7.88 3.55 17.39
C LEU A 50 9.25 2.89 17.26
N GLU A 51 9.40 1.94 16.32
CA GLU A 51 10.62 1.14 16.13
C GLU A 51 11.16 1.28 14.70
N CYS A 52 10.71 2.31 13.97
CA CYS A 52 11.08 2.48 12.59
C CYS A 52 12.56 2.86 12.46
N ASN A 53 13.20 2.36 11.42
CA ASN A 53 14.58 2.72 11.15
C ASN A 53 14.68 4.10 10.47
N ALA A 54 15.87 4.68 10.40
CA ALA A 54 16.09 6.01 9.82
C ALA A 54 15.65 6.15 8.34
N LEU A 55 15.50 5.04 7.61
CA LEU A 55 14.99 5.04 6.24
C LEU A 55 13.45 5.10 6.21
N GLU A 56 12.78 4.39 7.11
CA GLU A 56 11.33 4.44 7.30
C GLU A 56 10.88 5.77 7.89
N GLN A 57 11.68 6.37 8.78
CA GLN A 57 11.42 7.71 9.30
C GLN A 57 11.36 8.74 8.17
N GLN A 58 12.30 8.71 7.22
CA GLN A 58 12.27 9.61 6.04
C GLN A 58 11.01 9.43 5.19
N PHE A 59 10.47 8.21 5.12
CA PHE A 59 9.19 7.96 4.46
C PHE A 59 8.04 8.59 5.27
N PHE A 60 8.03 8.42 6.59
CA PHE A 60 7.01 9.01 7.45
C PHE A 60 7.05 10.55 7.48
N ASP A 61 8.22 11.17 7.40
CA ASP A 61 8.34 12.63 7.29
C ASP A 61 7.64 13.13 6.02
N ALA A 62 7.84 12.44 4.88
CA ALA A 62 7.15 12.78 3.63
C ALA A 62 5.62 12.56 3.71
N VAL A 63 5.17 11.53 4.43
CA VAL A 63 3.74 11.29 4.70
C VAL A 63 3.16 12.37 5.62
N GLN A 64 3.91 12.80 6.63
CA GLN A 64 3.51 13.84 7.57
C GLN A 64 3.33 15.17 6.84
N ASP A 65 4.28 15.55 5.97
CA ASP A 65 4.20 16.75 5.15
C ASP A 65 2.98 16.73 4.24
N PHE A 66 2.73 15.59 3.57
CA PHE A 66 1.56 15.42 2.71
C PHE A 66 0.25 15.50 3.51
N SER A 67 0.19 14.86 4.68
CA SER A 67 -0.98 14.90 5.57
C SER A 67 -1.26 16.32 6.08
N ASN A 68 -0.21 17.07 6.42
CA ASN A 68 -0.32 18.48 6.84
C ASN A 68 -0.83 19.36 5.71
N TYR A 69 -0.37 19.13 4.48
CA TYR A 69 -0.87 19.81 3.29
C TYR A 69 -2.37 19.54 3.10
N LEU A 70 -2.79 18.27 3.07
CA LEU A 70 -4.20 17.89 2.93
C LEU A 70 -5.08 18.46 4.04
N ASN A 71 -4.60 18.44 5.30
CA ASN A 71 -5.33 19.04 6.41
C ASN A 71 -5.55 20.53 6.23
N ARG A 72 -4.55 21.25 5.72
CA ARG A 72 -4.62 22.70 5.51
C ARG A 72 -5.48 23.08 4.31
N THR A 73 -5.42 22.31 3.23
CA THR A 73 -6.08 22.68 1.95
C THR A 73 -7.45 22.06 1.78
N CYS A 74 -7.69 20.91 2.42
CA CYS A 74 -8.89 20.09 2.22
C CYS A 74 -9.61 19.76 3.54
N PHE A 75 -9.15 20.32 4.67
CA PHE A 75 -9.76 20.16 6.00
C PHE A 75 -9.99 18.69 6.39
N THR A 76 -9.08 17.81 6.00
CA THR A 76 -9.24 16.35 6.11
C THR A 76 -9.20 15.83 7.55
N GLY A 77 -8.63 16.59 8.47
CA GLY A 77 -8.52 16.23 9.89
C GLY A 77 -7.75 14.92 10.15
N ILE A 78 -6.80 14.56 9.28
CA ILE A 78 -5.89 13.42 9.42
C ILE A 78 -5.03 13.65 10.66
N LYS A 79 -4.99 12.69 11.57
CA LYS A 79 -4.28 12.73 12.85
C LYS A 79 -3.18 11.69 12.95
N ASN A 80 -3.33 10.56 12.26
CA ASN A 80 -2.32 9.50 12.25
C ASN A 80 -2.40 8.69 10.95
N TRP A 81 -1.52 7.71 10.84
CA TRP A 81 -1.49 6.80 9.71
C TRP A 81 -0.92 5.44 10.13
N GLU A 82 -1.11 4.45 9.29
CA GLU A 82 -0.53 3.11 9.45
C GLU A 82 -0.07 2.61 8.08
N PHE A 83 1.14 2.05 7.99
CA PHE A 83 1.72 1.56 6.73
C PHE A 83 2.35 0.19 6.91
N HIS A 84 2.37 -0.58 5.83
CA HIS A 84 3.09 -1.82 5.72
C HIS A 84 3.79 -1.91 4.36
N TYR A 85 4.88 -2.66 4.32
CA TYR A 85 5.37 -3.18 3.06
C TYR A 85 4.41 -4.25 2.54
N ALA A 86 4.28 -4.35 1.22
CA ALA A 86 3.52 -5.42 0.56
C ALA A 86 4.36 -6.05 -0.57
N ASN A 87 4.29 -7.37 -0.67
CA ASN A 87 4.93 -8.18 -1.69
C ASN A 87 3.93 -9.17 -2.27
N TYR A 88 3.56 -8.92 -3.51
CA TYR A 88 2.77 -9.81 -4.36
C TYR A 88 3.76 -10.67 -5.14
N ARG A 89 3.76 -11.98 -4.89
CA ARG A 89 4.55 -12.94 -5.67
C ARG A 89 3.92 -13.11 -7.05
N LYS A 90 4.62 -13.76 -7.97
CA LYS A 90 4.00 -14.18 -9.24
C LYS A 90 2.76 -15.02 -8.95
N GLY A 91 1.62 -14.63 -9.52
CA GLY A 91 0.31 -15.25 -9.30
C GLY A 91 -0.53 -14.57 -8.20
N SER A 92 0.07 -13.72 -7.36
CA SER A 92 -0.66 -13.04 -6.29
C SER A 92 -1.61 -11.98 -6.83
N PHE A 93 -2.70 -11.76 -6.11
CA PHE A 93 -3.76 -10.78 -6.42
C PHE A 93 -4.41 -10.28 -5.12
N PHE A 94 -5.28 -9.27 -5.26
CA PHE A 94 -6.24 -8.91 -4.23
C PHE A 94 -7.57 -8.60 -4.92
N LYS A 95 -8.60 -9.41 -4.62
CA LYS A 95 -9.96 -9.21 -5.12
C LYS A 95 -10.49 -7.81 -4.79
N ARG A 96 -11.46 -7.39 -5.59
CA ARG A 96 -12.21 -6.14 -5.46
C ARG A 96 -12.75 -5.94 -4.03
N HIS A 97 -12.42 -4.80 -3.41
CA HIS A 97 -12.76 -4.47 -2.03
C HIS A 97 -12.73 -2.96 -1.76
N PHE A 98 -13.24 -2.58 -0.59
CA PHE A 98 -13.00 -1.29 0.05
C PHE A 98 -11.98 -1.43 1.17
N ASP A 99 -11.16 -0.40 1.36
CA ASP A 99 -10.16 -0.36 2.44
C ASP A 99 -10.74 -0.01 3.81
N ARG A 100 -11.89 0.69 3.81
CA ARG A 100 -12.62 1.02 5.03
C ARG A 100 -13.57 -0.11 5.38
N PHE A 101 -13.36 -0.71 6.55
CA PHE A 101 -14.30 -1.70 7.09
C PHE A 101 -15.57 -1.02 7.59
N LYS A 102 -16.71 -1.72 7.55
CA LYS A 102 -18.01 -1.20 8.04
C LYS A 102 -17.98 -0.70 9.49
N ASN A 103 -17.07 -1.25 10.31
CA ASN A 103 -16.95 -0.96 11.74
C ASN A 103 -15.71 -0.12 12.10
N ASP A 104 -14.89 0.29 11.12
CA ASP A 104 -13.73 1.18 11.34
C ASP A 104 -13.79 2.36 10.37
N ASN A 105 -14.30 3.48 10.88
CA ASN A 105 -14.42 4.72 10.12
C ASN A 105 -13.12 5.55 10.13
N GLY A 106 -12.04 5.04 10.72
CA GLY A 106 -10.79 5.78 10.88
C GLY A 106 -10.07 6.01 9.57
N ARG A 107 -10.13 5.09 8.60
CA ARG A 107 -9.39 5.20 7.33
C ARG A 107 -10.08 6.18 6.38
N LYS A 108 -9.43 7.33 6.14
CA LYS A 108 -9.92 8.38 5.24
C LYS A 108 -9.34 8.24 3.84
N PHE A 109 -8.01 8.09 3.76
CA PHE A 109 -7.31 7.96 2.48
C PHE A 109 -6.40 6.76 2.47
N SER A 110 -6.43 6.02 1.37
CA SER A 110 -5.52 4.93 1.07
C SER A 110 -4.37 5.47 0.25
N ILE A 111 -3.15 5.05 0.58
CA ILE A 111 -1.93 5.44 -0.12
C ILE A 111 -1.18 4.17 -0.53
N VAL A 112 -0.81 4.11 -1.80
CA VAL A 112 0.05 3.06 -2.35
C VAL A 112 1.24 3.70 -3.04
N CYS A 113 2.45 3.45 -2.53
CA CYS A 113 3.71 3.87 -3.14
C CYS A 113 4.41 2.67 -3.80
N TYR A 114 4.56 2.72 -5.12
CA TYR A 114 5.11 1.62 -5.90
C TYR A 114 6.63 1.66 -5.99
N LEU A 115 7.24 0.50 -5.80
CA LEU A 115 8.70 0.36 -5.76
C LEU A 115 9.23 -0.48 -6.92
N ASN A 116 8.50 -0.65 -8.04
CA ASN A 116 8.86 -1.61 -9.10
C ASN A 116 9.63 -0.99 -10.28
N LYS A 117 10.96 -1.20 -10.31
CA LYS A 117 11.79 -0.78 -11.46
C LYS A 117 11.54 -1.66 -12.69
N LYS A 118 11.59 -1.05 -13.89
CA LYS A 118 11.43 -1.72 -15.19
C LYS A 118 10.10 -2.48 -15.33
N TRP A 119 9.00 -1.90 -14.84
CA TRP A 119 7.66 -2.46 -15.07
C TRP A 119 7.21 -2.16 -16.50
N VAL A 120 6.79 -3.21 -17.22
CA VAL A 120 6.37 -3.13 -18.62
C VAL A 120 4.99 -3.76 -18.78
N LEU A 121 4.33 -3.42 -19.89
CA LEU A 121 3.04 -3.99 -20.27
C LEU A 121 3.10 -5.53 -20.27
N GLY A 122 2.06 -6.18 -19.76
CA GLY A 122 1.98 -7.64 -19.66
C GLY A 122 2.58 -8.25 -18.38
N ASN A 123 3.26 -7.45 -17.54
CA ASN A 123 3.64 -7.91 -16.19
C ASN A 123 2.45 -8.09 -15.24
N GLY A 124 1.27 -7.58 -15.60
CA GLY A 124 0.07 -7.59 -14.76
C GLY A 124 0.24 -6.72 -13.50
N GLY A 125 -0.47 -7.07 -12.43
CA GLY A 125 -0.31 -6.44 -11.12
C GLY A 125 -0.83 -4.99 -11.04
N GLU A 126 -1.63 -4.56 -12.02
CA GLU A 126 -2.25 -3.25 -12.04
C GLU A 126 -3.20 -3.09 -10.86
N LEU A 127 -3.24 -1.88 -10.30
CA LEU A 127 -4.32 -1.45 -9.40
C LEU A 127 -5.45 -0.91 -10.26
N VAL A 128 -6.64 -1.48 -10.12
CA VAL A 128 -7.85 -0.99 -10.78
C VAL A 128 -8.71 -0.28 -9.76
N LEU A 129 -8.97 1.00 -10.00
CA LEU A 129 -9.91 1.82 -9.22
C LEU A 129 -11.25 1.84 -9.95
N HIS A 130 -12.30 1.37 -9.28
CA HIS A 130 -13.67 1.31 -9.78
C HIS A 130 -14.40 2.62 -9.46
N LEU A 131 -14.18 3.63 -10.29
CA LEU A 131 -14.91 4.90 -10.28
C LEU A 131 -15.99 4.88 -11.38
N ASP A 132 -16.69 6.00 -11.62
CA ASP A 132 -17.61 6.14 -12.77
C ASP A 132 -16.95 5.76 -14.11
N LYS A 133 -15.65 6.03 -14.21
CA LYS A 133 -14.76 5.48 -15.23
C LYS A 133 -13.62 4.76 -14.56
N GLU A 134 -13.42 3.49 -14.90
CA GLU A 134 -12.30 2.71 -14.37
C GLU A 134 -10.95 3.40 -14.64
N VAL A 135 -10.11 3.43 -13.61
CA VAL A 135 -8.73 3.92 -13.70
C VAL A 135 -7.79 2.76 -13.41
N VAL A 136 -6.98 2.41 -14.40
CA VAL A 136 -5.98 1.33 -14.30
C VAL A 136 -4.60 1.96 -14.09
N VAL A 137 -3.94 1.60 -12.99
CA VAL A 137 -2.63 2.13 -12.62
C VAL A 137 -1.58 1.01 -12.63
N GLU A 138 -0.62 1.13 -13.53
CA GLU A 138 0.56 0.26 -13.53
C GLU A 138 1.45 0.56 -12.30
N PRO A 139 1.97 -0.47 -11.61
CA PRO A 139 2.71 -0.30 -10.37
C PRO A 139 4.18 0.14 -10.61
N LYS A 140 4.40 1.17 -11.43
CA LYS A 140 5.73 1.66 -11.81
C LYS A 140 6.47 2.31 -10.64
N PHE A 141 7.80 2.21 -10.65
CA PHE A 141 8.66 2.79 -9.62
C PHE A 141 8.38 4.30 -9.42
N GLY A 142 8.13 4.69 -8.18
CA GLY A 142 7.89 6.08 -7.79
C GLY A 142 6.46 6.57 -8.01
N THR A 143 5.60 5.78 -8.65
CA THR A 143 4.17 6.09 -8.75
C THR A 143 3.53 6.01 -7.36
N VAL A 144 2.83 7.06 -6.97
CA VAL A 144 2.03 7.12 -5.74
C VAL A 144 0.57 7.29 -6.12
N VAL A 145 -0.29 6.43 -5.58
CA VAL A 145 -1.75 6.51 -5.75
C VAL A 145 -2.35 6.85 -4.41
N VAL A 146 -3.22 7.86 -4.39
CA VAL A 146 -3.97 8.29 -3.21
C VAL A 146 -5.45 8.34 -3.57
N PHE A 147 -6.30 7.70 -2.78
CA PHE A 147 -7.75 7.67 -3.02
C PHE A 147 -8.53 7.58 -1.71
N ASN A 148 -9.82 7.94 -1.74
CA ASN A 148 -10.67 7.89 -0.56
C ASN A 148 -11.00 6.43 -0.20
N SER A 149 -10.56 5.98 0.99
CA SER A 149 -10.68 4.58 1.45
C SER A 149 -12.12 4.09 1.57
N ALA A 150 -13.05 5.03 1.73
CA ALA A 150 -14.47 4.78 1.94
C ALA A 150 -15.28 4.66 0.64
N LEU A 151 -14.81 5.32 -0.41
CA LEU A 151 -15.62 5.59 -1.60
C LEU A 151 -15.10 4.87 -2.85
N VAL A 152 -13.82 4.47 -2.86
CA VAL A 152 -13.19 3.88 -4.03
C VAL A 152 -12.97 2.40 -3.80
N GLU A 153 -13.81 1.59 -4.44
CA GLU A 153 -13.60 0.16 -4.54
C GLU A 153 -12.45 -0.10 -5.50
N HIS A 154 -11.59 -1.06 -5.17
CA HIS A 154 -10.39 -1.32 -5.95
C HIS A 154 -9.95 -2.78 -5.85
N GLU A 155 -9.15 -3.20 -6.83
CA GLU A 155 -8.55 -4.53 -6.87
C GLU A 155 -7.12 -4.47 -7.40
N VAL A 156 -6.33 -5.49 -7.06
CA VAL A 156 -5.01 -5.72 -7.65
C VAL A 156 -5.12 -6.91 -8.57
N LYS A 157 -4.93 -6.68 -9.88
CA LYS A 157 -4.88 -7.75 -10.88
C LYS A 157 -3.74 -8.72 -10.59
N ILE A 158 -3.84 -9.92 -11.14
CA ILE A 158 -2.80 -10.95 -10.97
C ILE A 158 -1.46 -10.40 -11.44
N ALA A 159 -0.46 -10.45 -10.56
CA ALA A 159 0.90 -10.04 -10.90
C ALA A 159 1.66 -11.21 -11.54
N HIS A 160 2.24 -11.02 -12.72
CA HIS A 160 3.08 -12.03 -13.39
C HIS A 160 4.57 -11.90 -13.03
N LYS A 161 4.93 -10.85 -12.28
CA LYS A 161 6.25 -10.59 -11.68
C LYS A 161 6.06 -10.21 -10.21
N ASN A 162 7.15 -10.28 -9.44
CA ASN A 162 7.13 -9.79 -8.06
C ASN A 162 6.82 -8.29 -8.03
N ARG A 163 5.68 -7.94 -7.46
CA ARG A 163 5.18 -6.56 -7.30
C ARG A 163 5.30 -6.16 -5.84
N ILE A 164 6.02 -5.07 -5.60
CA ILE A 164 6.27 -4.53 -4.27
C ILE A 164 5.82 -3.08 -4.14
N SER A 165 5.28 -2.76 -2.97
CA SER A 165 4.80 -1.43 -2.61
C SER A 165 4.93 -1.18 -1.11
N ILE A 166 4.80 0.09 -0.73
CA ILE A 166 4.43 0.49 0.62
C ILE A 166 2.98 0.94 0.55
N THR A 167 2.11 0.31 1.33
CA THR A 167 0.67 0.57 1.35
C THR A 167 0.26 0.99 2.76
N GLY A 168 -0.65 1.93 2.86
CA GLY A 168 -1.15 2.36 4.17
C GLY A 168 -2.35 3.28 4.07
N TRP A 169 -2.78 3.74 5.24
CA TRP A 169 -3.99 4.55 5.39
C TRP A 169 -3.73 5.76 6.27
N LEU A 170 -4.25 6.91 5.84
CA LEU A 170 -4.33 8.13 6.63
C LEU A 170 -5.65 8.15 7.39
N LYS A 171 -5.61 8.49 8.68
CA LYS A 171 -6.76 8.44 9.60
C LYS A 171 -6.98 9.77 10.30
#